data_AF-A0A2V7XNE0-F1
#
_entry.id   AF-A0A2V7XNE0-F1
#
_cell.length_a   1.000
_cell.length_b   1.000
_cell.length_c   1.000
_cell.angle_alpha   90.00
_cell.angle_beta   90.00
_cell.angle_gamma   90.00
#
_symmetry.space_group_name_H-M   'P 1'
#
loop_
_entity.id
_entity.type
_entity.pdbx_description
1 polymer ?
#
loop_
_entity_poly.entity_id
_entity_poly.type
_entity_poly.pdbx_seq_one_letter_code
_entity_poly.pdbx_strand_id
1 'polypeptide(L)'
;MPSHIFTRLGLWDESIDANLAAAEAARRVVARLHPGASAFDELHALDYLEYAYLQAGRDAEAMRVVERTRQVGALDVSNFAAAYALAAVPARHALERRDWAAAAALIVGPASFPWPRFGNAEAITHYARALGAARRNDLPAARESLARVVALRDGLAAKNDTYWAGQVDVLRREAAAWIARAENRNEDAVRLLREAAEAEDATDKSPVTPGSILPAHEMLADMLLETGDAARAAVEYDASLRTAPGRYASLAGAARAAEASGDAVRARTYYARLVAQCGRADATRTELGKARAALAASGGP
;
A
#
# COMPACT_ATOMS: atom_id res chain seq x y z
N MET A 1 7.50 -17.04 9.21
CA MET A 1 7.78 -16.98 7.76
C MET A 1 8.97 -16.04 7.52
N PRO A 2 10.09 -16.51 6.92
CA PRO A 2 11.25 -15.66 6.63
C PRO A 2 10.94 -14.46 5.71
N SER A 3 9.85 -14.53 4.95
CA SER A 3 9.39 -13.46 4.05
C SER A 3 9.25 -12.08 4.71
N HIS A 4 9.05 -12.03 6.02
CA HIS A 4 9.01 -10.78 6.79
C HIS A 4 10.33 -10.01 6.70
N ILE A 5 11.45 -10.71 6.83
CA ILE A 5 12.79 -10.13 6.73
C ILE A 5 13.05 -9.70 5.28
N PHE A 6 12.75 -10.57 4.31
CA PHE A 6 12.94 -10.27 2.89
C PHE A 6 12.13 -9.04 2.44
N THR A 7 10.88 -8.94 2.88
CA THR A 7 10.01 -7.79 2.60
C THR A 7 10.58 -6.49 3.18
N ARG A 8 11.10 -6.52 4.41
CA ARG A 8 11.73 -5.34 5.05
C ARG A 8 13.03 -4.90 4.38
N LEU A 9 13.69 -5.81 3.65
CA LEU A 9 14.94 -5.54 2.94
C LEU A 9 14.75 -5.23 1.45
N GLY A 10 13.52 -5.32 0.93
CA GLY A 10 13.25 -5.15 -0.51
C GLY A 10 13.71 -6.33 -1.37
N LEU A 11 13.86 -7.52 -0.77
CA LEU A 11 14.24 -8.76 -1.45
C LEU A 11 12.98 -9.44 -2.01
N TRP A 12 12.47 -8.91 -3.12
CA TRP A 12 11.13 -9.23 -3.60
C TRP A 12 10.98 -10.67 -4.11
N ASP A 13 11.95 -11.21 -4.85
CA ASP A 13 11.89 -12.59 -5.33
C ASP A 13 11.95 -13.59 -4.16
N GLU A 14 12.83 -13.38 -3.19
CA GLU A 14 12.92 -14.21 -1.99
C GLU A 14 11.66 -14.12 -1.13
N SER A 15 11.06 -12.93 -1.03
CA SER A 15 9.77 -12.75 -0.36
C SER A 15 8.67 -13.53 -1.08
N ILE A 16 8.60 -13.44 -2.41
CA ILE A 16 7.62 -14.17 -3.23
C ILE A 16 7.75 -15.67 -3.02
N ASP A 17 8.95 -16.23 -3.17
CA ASP A 17 9.19 -17.67 -3.03
C ASP A 17 8.82 -18.18 -1.64
N ALA A 18 9.21 -17.44 -0.59
CA ALA A 18 8.89 -17.79 0.79
C ALA A 18 7.39 -17.75 1.10
N ASN A 19 6.65 -16.77 0.56
CA ASN A 19 5.21 -16.68 0.79
C ASN A 19 4.42 -17.68 -0.06
N LEU A 20 4.86 -18.02 -1.27
CA LEU A 20 4.26 -19.11 -2.06
C LEU A 20 4.36 -20.44 -1.31
N ALA A 21 5.54 -20.75 -0.74
CA ALA A 21 5.73 -21.94 0.07
C ALA A 21 4.88 -21.94 1.35
N ALA A 22 4.77 -20.78 2.02
CA ALA A 22 3.94 -20.63 3.21
C ALA A 22 2.44 -20.83 2.92
N ALA A 23 1.93 -20.19 1.86
CA ALA A 23 0.55 -20.33 1.42
C ALA A 23 0.19 -21.78 1.08
N GLU A 24 1.09 -22.49 0.38
CA GLU A 24 0.90 -23.90 0.05
C GLU A 24 0.91 -24.81 1.29
N ALA A 25 1.82 -24.58 2.24
CA ALA A 25 1.86 -25.32 3.50
C ALA A 25 0.57 -25.12 4.31
N ALA A 26 0.10 -23.87 4.42
CA ALA A 26 -1.14 -23.52 5.12
C ALA A 26 -2.35 -24.23 4.51
N ARG A 27 -2.49 -24.21 3.16
CA ARG A 27 -3.55 -24.93 2.45
C ARG A 27 -3.54 -26.43 2.77
N ARG A 28 -2.37 -27.08 2.74
CA ARG A 28 -2.26 -28.54 3.01
C ARG A 28 -2.70 -28.89 4.43
N VAL A 29 -2.31 -28.08 5.42
CA VAL A 29 -2.68 -28.30 6.82
C VAL A 29 -4.19 -28.13 7.01
N VAL A 30 -4.76 -27.03 6.51
CA VAL A 30 -6.18 -26.73 6.69
C VAL A 30 -7.07 -27.68 5.89
N ALA A 31 -6.66 -28.12 4.69
CA ALA A 31 -7.39 -29.15 3.95
C ALA A 31 -7.52 -30.47 4.73
N ARG A 32 -6.56 -30.79 5.61
CA ARG A 32 -6.59 -31.98 6.48
C ARG A 32 -7.40 -31.77 7.76
N LEU A 33 -7.26 -30.62 8.40
CA LEU A 33 -7.84 -30.35 9.73
C LEU A 33 -9.24 -29.74 9.68
N HIS A 34 -9.53 -28.95 8.65
CA HIS A 34 -10.78 -28.23 8.43
C HIS A 34 -11.21 -28.31 6.95
N PRO A 35 -11.65 -29.49 6.46
CA PRO A 35 -12.03 -29.68 5.06
C PRO A 35 -13.07 -28.63 4.59
N GLY A 36 -12.78 -27.98 3.46
CA GLY A 36 -13.64 -26.94 2.88
C GLY A 36 -13.44 -25.53 3.44
N ALA A 37 -12.59 -25.36 4.46
CA ALA A 37 -12.20 -24.04 4.95
C ALA A 37 -10.96 -23.50 4.23
N SER A 38 -10.86 -22.17 4.13
CA SER A 38 -9.64 -21.45 3.77
C SER A 38 -8.77 -21.23 5.01
N ALA A 39 -7.45 -21.23 4.82
CA ALA A 39 -6.50 -20.99 5.91
C ALA A 39 -6.27 -19.49 6.14
N PHE A 40 -6.36 -19.01 7.37
CA PHE A 40 -5.96 -17.63 7.68
C PHE A 40 -4.47 -17.40 7.40
N ASP A 41 -3.61 -18.41 7.62
CA ASP A 41 -2.18 -18.32 7.32
C ASP A 41 -1.91 -18.21 5.81
N GLU A 42 -2.77 -18.79 4.96
CA GLU A 42 -2.73 -18.57 3.52
C GLU A 42 -3.06 -17.10 3.22
N LEU A 43 -4.13 -16.56 3.79
CA LEU A 43 -4.51 -15.15 3.62
C LEU A 43 -3.38 -14.20 4.01
N HIS A 44 -2.74 -14.46 5.15
CA HIS A 44 -1.60 -13.69 5.62
C HIS A 44 -0.45 -13.71 4.60
N ALA A 45 -0.10 -14.90 4.08
CA ALA A 45 0.91 -15.00 3.03
C ALA A 45 0.49 -14.31 1.72
N LEU A 46 -0.80 -14.28 1.39
CA LEU A 46 -1.33 -13.61 0.20
C LEU A 46 -1.17 -12.07 0.28
N ASP A 47 -1.33 -11.43 1.44
CA ASP A 47 -1.06 -9.98 1.56
C ASP A 47 0.42 -9.65 1.26
N TYR A 48 1.34 -10.47 1.77
CA TYR A 48 2.77 -10.30 1.45
C TYR A 48 3.07 -10.58 -0.02
N LEU A 49 2.42 -11.58 -0.64
CA LEU A 49 2.56 -11.86 -2.06
C LEU A 49 2.05 -10.70 -2.92
N GLU A 50 0.88 -10.17 -2.61
CA GLU A 50 0.31 -9.02 -3.30
C GLU A 50 1.28 -7.85 -3.25
N TYR A 51 1.78 -7.54 -2.06
CA TYR A 51 2.73 -6.46 -1.88
C TYR A 51 4.01 -6.69 -2.71
N ALA A 52 4.65 -7.85 -2.59
CA ALA A 52 5.90 -8.13 -3.28
C ALA A 52 5.74 -8.16 -4.81
N TYR A 53 4.65 -8.72 -5.34
CA TYR A 53 4.36 -8.68 -6.78
C TYR A 53 4.20 -7.24 -7.28
N LEU A 54 3.47 -6.40 -6.56
CA LEU A 54 3.31 -4.99 -6.91
C LEU A 54 4.65 -4.24 -6.87
N GLN A 55 5.51 -4.50 -5.89
CA GLN A 55 6.84 -3.87 -5.81
C GLN A 55 7.79 -4.34 -6.92
N ALA A 56 7.61 -5.56 -7.43
CA ALA A 56 8.35 -6.13 -8.56
C ALA A 56 7.72 -5.81 -9.93
N GLY A 57 6.61 -5.05 -9.98
CA GLY A 57 5.91 -4.71 -11.23
C GLY A 57 5.19 -5.89 -11.90
N ARG A 58 4.85 -6.93 -11.15
CA ARG A 58 4.23 -8.20 -11.59
C ARG A 58 2.71 -8.14 -11.38
N ASP A 59 2.05 -7.25 -12.10
CA ASP A 59 0.63 -6.92 -11.92
C ASP A 59 -0.32 -8.08 -12.25
N ALA A 60 0.00 -8.92 -13.24
CA ALA A 60 -0.79 -10.10 -13.57
C ALA A 60 -0.80 -11.11 -12.42
N GLU A 61 0.31 -11.24 -11.72
CA GLU A 61 0.45 -12.12 -10.56
C GLU A 61 -0.22 -11.57 -9.31
N ALA A 62 -0.08 -10.26 -9.07
CA ALA A 62 -0.86 -9.55 -8.08
C ALA A 62 -2.38 -9.74 -8.31
N MET A 63 -2.85 -9.61 -9.55
CA MET A 63 -4.28 -9.82 -9.84
C MET A 63 -4.75 -11.24 -9.49
N ARG A 64 -3.91 -12.26 -9.69
CA ARG A 64 -4.23 -13.65 -9.28
C ARG A 64 -4.37 -13.79 -7.76
N VAL A 65 -3.61 -13.02 -6.99
CA VAL A 65 -3.73 -12.98 -5.52
C VAL A 65 -5.06 -12.34 -5.11
N VAL A 66 -5.46 -11.24 -5.76
CA VAL A 66 -6.80 -10.63 -5.55
C VAL A 66 -7.92 -11.60 -5.88
N GLU A 67 -7.84 -12.33 -6.99
CA GLU A 67 -8.87 -13.32 -7.32
C GLU A 67 -8.90 -14.48 -6.33
N ARG A 68 -7.75 -14.88 -5.79
CA ARG A 68 -7.68 -15.91 -4.75
C ARG A 68 -8.37 -15.45 -3.46
N THR A 69 -8.18 -14.20 -3.03
CA THR A 69 -8.84 -13.69 -1.80
C THR A 69 -10.35 -13.54 -1.98
N ARG A 70 -10.84 -13.26 -3.18
CA ARG A 70 -12.30 -13.24 -3.49
C ARG A 70 -12.97 -14.60 -3.41
N GLN A 71 -12.21 -15.68 -3.58
CA GLN A 71 -12.71 -17.06 -3.49
C GLN A 71 -12.74 -17.60 -2.06
N VAL A 72 -12.39 -16.78 -1.06
CA VAL A 72 -12.36 -17.22 0.34
C VAL A 72 -13.78 -17.43 0.85
N GLY A 73 -14.06 -18.68 1.24
CA GLY A 73 -15.30 -19.08 1.90
C GLY A 73 -15.19 -19.01 3.42
N ALA A 74 -15.63 -20.07 4.11
CA ALA A 74 -15.42 -20.20 5.55
C ALA A 74 -13.92 -20.27 5.88
N LEU A 75 -13.50 -19.61 6.95
CA LEU A 75 -12.12 -19.67 7.45
C LEU A 75 -12.00 -20.69 8.57
N ASP A 76 -10.82 -21.29 8.71
CA ASP A 76 -10.44 -22.09 9.87
C ASP A 76 -10.53 -21.25 11.17
N VAL A 77 -9.96 -20.04 11.14
CA VAL A 77 -10.00 -19.08 12.23
C VAL A 77 -10.19 -17.67 11.67
N SER A 78 -11.20 -16.96 12.17
CA SER A 78 -11.35 -15.53 11.93
C SER A 78 -10.49 -14.75 12.92
N ASN A 79 -9.36 -14.20 12.45
CA ASN A 79 -8.45 -13.38 13.26
C ASN A 79 -8.04 -12.10 12.51
N PHE A 80 -7.20 -11.29 13.16
CA PHE A 80 -6.74 -10.02 12.59
C PHE A 80 -5.96 -10.20 11.29
N ALA A 81 -5.10 -11.22 11.17
CA ALA A 81 -4.32 -11.45 9.95
C ALA A 81 -5.22 -11.74 8.74
N ALA A 82 -6.26 -12.57 8.91
CA ALA A 82 -7.27 -12.78 7.88
C ALA A 82 -8.03 -11.49 7.55
N ALA A 83 -8.49 -10.75 8.56
CA ALA A 83 -9.22 -9.50 8.35
C ALA A 83 -8.39 -8.48 7.57
N TYR A 84 -7.12 -8.33 7.96
CA TYR A 84 -6.18 -7.41 7.34
C TYR A 84 -5.93 -7.80 5.89
N ALA A 85 -5.61 -9.07 5.60
CA ALA A 85 -5.38 -9.53 4.24
C ALA A 85 -6.60 -9.33 3.31
N LEU A 86 -7.81 -9.63 3.80
CA LEU A 86 -9.05 -9.47 3.04
C LEU A 86 -9.31 -8.00 2.65
N ALA A 87 -8.90 -7.04 3.50
CA ALA A 87 -9.02 -5.61 3.20
C ALA A 87 -7.81 -5.04 2.43
N ALA A 88 -6.59 -5.44 2.80
CA ALA A 88 -5.35 -4.89 2.30
C ALA A 88 -5.03 -5.34 0.88
N VAL A 89 -5.23 -6.62 0.54
CA VAL A 89 -4.94 -7.15 -0.80
C VAL A 89 -5.66 -6.34 -1.91
N PRO A 90 -6.99 -6.19 -1.90
CA PRO A 90 -7.66 -5.40 -2.94
C PRO A 90 -7.32 -3.90 -2.86
N ALA A 91 -7.08 -3.36 -1.66
CA ALA A 91 -6.68 -1.96 -1.49
C ALA A 91 -5.30 -1.67 -2.11
N ARG A 92 -4.29 -2.49 -1.80
CA ARG A 92 -2.93 -2.40 -2.37
C ARG A 92 -2.99 -2.53 -3.88
N HIS A 93 -3.71 -3.52 -4.39
CA HIS A 93 -3.86 -3.74 -5.83
C HIS A 93 -4.30 -2.48 -6.57
N ALA A 94 -5.31 -1.80 -6.05
CA ALA A 94 -5.82 -0.58 -6.66
C ALA A 94 -4.87 0.62 -6.44
N LEU A 95 -4.45 0.87 -5.19
CA LEU A 95 -3.70 2.06 -4.82
C LEU A 95 -2.27 2.09 -5.36
N GLU A 96 -1.53 0.98 -5.26
CA GLU A 96 -0.14 0.87 -5.76
C GLU A 96 -0.08 0.98 -7.29
N ARG A 97 -1.17 0.64 -7.97
CA ARG A 97 -1.36 0.84 -9.42
C ARG A 97 -1.89 2.22 -9.79
N ARG A 98 -2.24 3.05 -8.80
CA ARG A 98 -2.93 4.33 -8.99
C ARG A 98 -4.24 4.17 -9.78
N ASP A 99 -4.89 3.02 -9.64
CA ASP A 99 -6.20 2.73 -10.22
C ASP A 99 -7.30 3.31 -9.32
N TRP A 100 -7.44 4.64 -9.40
CA TRP A 100 -8.33 5.39 -8.52
C TRP A 100 -9.80 5.01 -8.72
N ALA A 101 -10.17 4.54 -9.92
CA ALA A 101 -11.52 4.05 -10.19
C ALA A 101 -11.79 2.74 -9.45
N ALA A 102 -10.87 1.76 -9.52
CA ALA A 102 -11.00 0.52 -8.76
C ALA A 102 -10.98 0.80 -7.25
N ALA A 103 -10.10 1.69 -6.78
CA ALA A 103 -10.02 2.06 -5.36
C ALA A 103 -11.33 2.66 -4.84
N ALA A 104 -11.94 3.59 -5.60
CA ALA A 104 -13.23 4.19 -5.27
C ALA A 104 -14.41 3.20 -5.25
N ALA A 105 -14.29 2.09 -5.99
CA ALA A 105 -15.33 1.07 -6.11
C ALA A 105 -15.19 -0.09 -5.10
N LEU A 106 -14.18 -0.09 -4.23
CA LEU A 106 -13.95 -1.19 -3.28
C LEU A 106 -15.12 -1.33 -2.29
N ILE A 107 -15.47 -2.58 -2.00
CA ILE A 107 -16.47 -2.93 -0.99
C ILE A 107 -15.83 -3.71 0.14
N VAL A 108 -16.37 -3.58 1.35
CA VAL A 108 -15.94 -4.41 2.49
C VAL A 108 -16.42 -5.83 2.22
N GLY A 109 -15.48 -6.78 2.10
CA GLY A 109 -15.82 -8.13 1.67
C GLY A 109 -14.81 -9.19 2.13
N PRO A 110 -15.25 -10.45 2.28
CA PRO A 110 -16.60 -10.94 2.02
C PRO A 110 -17.59 -10.53 3.14
N ALA A 111 -18.87 -10.41 2.79
CA ALA A 111 -19.92 -10.00 3.74
C ALA A 111 -20.15 -11.03 4.86
N SER A 112 -19.77 -12.29 4.63
CA SER A 112 -19.80 -13.37 5.63
C SER A 112 -18.73 -13.22 6.72
N PHE A 113 -17.70 -12.41 6.50
CA PHE A 113 -16.64 -12.20 7.48
C PHE A 113 -17.14 -11.27 8.61
N PRO A 114 -16.79 -11.53 9.89
CA PRO A 114 -17.31 -10.77 11.03
C PRO A 114 -16.61 -9.40 11.21
N TRP A 115 -16.74 -8.52 10.22
CA TRP A 115 -16.14 -7.17 10.17
C TRP A 115 -16.32 -6.30 11.42
N PRO A 116 -17.46 -6.31 12.14
CA PRO A 116 -17.62 -5.51 13.36
C PRO A 116 -16.59 -5.79 14.46
N ARG A 117 -15.89 -6.94 14.40
CA ARG A 117 -14.80 -7.30 15.33
C ARG A 117 -13.44 -6.70 14.93
N PHE A 118 -13.29 -6.27 13.68
CA PHE A 118 -12.03 -5.90 13.04
C PHE A 118 -12.10 -4.51 12.40
N GLY A 119 -12.60 -3.52 13.15
CA GLY A 119 -12.77 -2.15 12.64
C GLY A 119 -11.46 -1.50 12.16
N ASN A 120 -10.32 -1.93 12.72
CA ASN A 120 -8.99 -1.54 12.29
C ASN A 120 -8.66 -2.03 10.86
N ALA A 121 -9.01 -3.27 10.51
CA ALA A 121 -8.85 -3.78 9.14
C ALA A 121 -9.93 -3.24 8.20
N GLU A 122 -11.18 -3.12 8.65
CA GLU A 122 -12.29 -2.56 7.86
C GLU A 122 -11.95 -1.15 7.35
N ALA A 123 -11.27 -0.34 8.17
CA ALA A 123 -10.89 1.03 7.84
C ALA A 123 -10.05 1.12 6.57
N ILE A 124 -9.23 0.11 6.24
CA ILE A 124 -8.39 0.07 5.03
C ILE A 124 -9.23 0.19 3.75
N THR A 125 -10.37 -0.49 3.71
CA THR A 125 -11.26 -0.47 2.54
C THR A 125 -11.91 0.90 2.36
N HIS A 126 -12.31 1.54 3.46
CA HIS A 126 -12.87 2.89 3.42
C HIS A 126 -11.82 3.95 3.12
N TYR A 127 -10.61 3.80 3.65
CA TYR A 127 -9.45 4.61 3.33
C TYR A 127 -9.14 4.59 1.82
N ALA A 128 -9.02 3.39 1.23
CA ALA A 128 -8.75 3.23 -0.19
C ALA A 128 -9.84 3.86 -1.07
N ARG A 129 -11.11 3.70 -0.67
CA ARG A 129 -12.23 4.40 -1.32
C ARG A 129 -12.12 5.91 -1.23
N ALA A 130 -11.81 6.44 -0.05
CA ALA A 130 -11.69 7.88 0.14
C ALA A 130 -10.58 8.47 -0.75
N LEU A 131 -9.42 7.80 -0.83
CA LEU A 131 -8.33 8.19 -1.73
C LEU A 131 -8.75 8.10 -3.20
N GLY A 132 -9.34 6.98 -3.63
CA GLY A 132 -9.80 6.80 -5.01
C GLY A 132 -10.81 7.87 -5.42
N ALA A 133 -11.79 8.16 -4.57
CA ALA A 133 -12.81 9.18 -4.80
C ALA A 133 -12.19 10.59 -4.83
N ALA A 134 -11.32 10.94 -3.89
CA ALA A 134 -10.64 12.23 -3.87
C ALA A 134 -9.78 12.45 -5.12
N ARG A 135 -9.01 11.45 -5.55
CA ARG A 135 -8.18 11.50 -6.77
C ARG A 135 -9.01 11.60 -8.05
N ARG A 136 -10.31 11.29 -7.98
CA ARG A 136 -11.29 11.45 -9.06
C ARG A 136 -12.15 12.70 -8.94
N ASN A 137 -11.88 13.57 -7.96
CA ASN A 137 -12.68 14.74 -7.62
C ASN A 137 -14.14 14.43 -7.24
N ASP A 138 -14.44 13.21 -6.79
CA ASP A 138 -15.72 12.85 -6.19
C ASP A 138 -15.69 13.16 -4.68
N LEU A 139 -15.79 14.46 -4.37
CA LEU A 139 -15.74 14.95 -2.98
C LEU A 139 -16.86 14.36 -2.10
N PRO A 140 -18.11 14.21 -2.55
CA PRO A 140 -19.15 13.56 -1.75
C PRO A 140 -18.77 12.13 -1.33
N ALA A 141 -18.37 11.27 -2.27
CA ALA A 141 -18.00 9.89 -1.97
C ALA A 141 -16.73 9.80 -1.10
N ALA A 142 -15.77 10.71 -1.31
CA ALA A 142 -14.56 10.77 -0.52
C ALA A 142 -14.86 11.13 0.95
N ARG A 143 -15.73 12.14 1.18
CA ARG A 143 -16.14 12.58 2.52
C ARG A 143 -16.98 11.53 3.24
N GLU A 144 -17.87 10.83 2.54
CA GLU A 144 -18.62 9.70 3.11
C GLU A 144 -17.67 8.59 3.59
N SER A 145 -16.71 8.21 2.75
CA SER A 145 -15.73 7.19 3.08
C SER A 145 -14.84 7.62 4.25
N LEU A 146 -14.39 8.88 4.27
CA LEU A 146 -13.63 9.46 5.39
C LEU A 146 -14.45 9.44 6.70
N ALA A 147 -15.74 9.78 6.66
CA ALA A 147 -16.60 9.75 7.84
C ALA A 147 -16.69 8.34 8.44
N ARG A 148 -16.67 7.29 7.61
CA ARG A 148 -16.61 5.92 8.10
C ARG A 148 -15.25 5.57 8.72
N VAL A 149 -14.13 6.04 8.14
CA VAL A 149 -12.79 5.89 8.77
C VAL A 149 -12.77 6.55 10.15
N VAL A 150 -13.33 7.76 10.29
CA VAL A 150 -13.46 8.47 11.57
C VAL A 150 -14.27 7.64 12.58
N ALA A 151 -15.44 7.15 12.19
CA ALA A 151 -16.30 6.36 13.08
C ALA A 151 -15.61 5.07 13.56
N LEU A 152 -14.83 4.41 12.71
CA LEU A 152 -14.06 3.22 13.08
C LEU A 152 -12.93 3.56 14.07
N ARG A 153 -12.20 4.66 13.82
CA ARG A 153 -11.18 5.17 14.73
C ARG A 153 -11.75 5.50 16.11
N ASP A 154 -12.88 6.21 16.17
CA ASP A 154 -13.52 6.58 17.42
C ASP A 154 -14.06 5.35 18.16
N GLY A 155 -14.60 4.37 17.43
CA GLY A 155 -15.02 3.10 18.00
C GLY A 155 -13.88 2.28 18.60
N LEU A 156 -12.68 2.31 18.01
CA LEU A 156 -11.47 1.70 18.57
C LEU A 156 -11.01 2.45 19.83
N ALA A 157 -10.98 3.77 19.79
CA ALA A 157 -10.61 4.61 20.94
C ALA A 157 -11.56 4.40 22.14
N ALA A 158 -12.87 4.30 21.89
CA ALA A 158 -13.88 4.03 22.93
C ALA A 158 -13.71 2.66 23.60
N LYS A 159 -13.04 1.72 22.92
CA LYS A 159 -12.68 0.40 23.47
C LYS A 159 -11.29 0.39 24.14
N ASN A 160 -10.65 1.55 24.28
CA ASN A 160 -9.27 1.71 24.75
C ASN A 160 -8.22 1.00 23.88
N ASP A 161 -8.53 0.74 22.61
CA ASP A 161 -7.58 0.20 21.64
C ASP A 161 -6.77 1.34 21.00
N THR A 162 -5.93 1.97 21.82
CA THR A 162 -5.21 3.22 21.48
C THR A 162 -4.23 3.02 20.32
N TYR A 163 -3.59 1.85 20.24
CA TYR A 163 -2.68 1.52 19.15
C TYR A 163 -3.41 1.53 17.80
N TRP A 164 -4.49 0.74 17.66
CA TRP A 164 -5.21 0.68 16.40
C TRP A 164 -6.00 1.95 16.10
N ALA A 165 -6.50 2.66 17.12
CA ALA A 165 -7.07 3.98 16.92
C ALA A 165 -6.04 4.96 16.33
N GLY A 166 -4.78 4.92 16.81
CA GLY A 166 -3.69 5.71 16.26
C GLY A 166 -3.38 5.36 14.80
N GLN A 167 -3.30 4.06 14.48
CA GLN A 167 -3.08 3.60 13.10
C GLN A 167 -4.21 4.03 12.15
N VAL A 168 -5.48 3.95 12.58
CA VAL A 168 -6.60 4.43 11.75
C VAL A 168 -6.62 5.96 11.67
N ASP A 169 -6.11 6.69 12.67
CA ASP A 169 -5.98 8.15 12.60
C ASP A 169 -4.95 8.59 11.54
N VAL A 170 -3.88 7.82 11.30
CA VAL A 170 -2.95 8.04 10.18
C VAL A 170 -3.70 7.95 8.85
N LEU A 171 -4.45 6.86 8.62
CA LEU A 171 -5.28 6.68 7.42
C LEU A 171 -6.29 7.83 7.23
N ARG A 172 -6.89 8.31 8.34
CA ARG A 172 -7.81 9.45 8.34
C ARG A 172 -7.12 10.72 7.87
N ARG A 173 -5.91 11.03 8.36
CA ARG A 173 -5.15 12.24 7.98
C ARG A 173 -4.75 12.19 6.51
N GLU A 174 -4.27 11.05 6.04
CA GLU A 174 -3.93 10.83 4.63
C GLU A 174 -5.13 11.03 3.70
N ALA A 175 -6.27 10.42 4.02
CA ALA A 175 -7.50 10.60 3.23
C ALA A 175 -7.99 12.05 3.27
N ALA A 176 -7.97 12.70 4.45
CA ALA A 176 -8.34 14.10 4.59
C ALA A 176 -7.41 15.03 3.79
N ALA A 177 -6.12 14.72 3.71
CA ALA A 177 -5.17 15.49 2.92
C ALA A 177 -5.48 15.45 1.42
N TRP A 178 -5.80 14.27 0.89
CA TRP A 178 -6.16 14.14 -0.52
C TRP A 178 -7.52 14.78 -0.86
N ILE A 179 -8.46 14.80 0.09
CA ILE A 179 -9.69 15.60 -0.04
C ILE A 179 -9.36 17.10 -0.06
N ALA A 180 -8.53 17.58 0.86
CA ALA A 180 -8.08 18.97 0.88
C ALA A 180 -7.38 19.35 -0.44
N ARG A 181 -6.57 18.44 -1.00
CA ARG A 181 -5.92 18.63 -2.30
C ARG A 181 -6.91 18.74 -3.45
N ALA A 182 -7.96 17.92 -3.47
CA ALA A 182 -9.04 18.00 -4.47
C ALA A 182 -9.86 19.29 -4.35
N GLU A 183 -9.89 19.89 -3.16
CA GLU A 183 -10.51 21.20 -2.88
C GLU A 183 -9.56 22.39 -3.12
N ASN A 184 -8.35 22.14 -3.66
CA ASN A 184 -7.28 23.13 -3.85
C ASN A 184 -6.75 23.77 -2.56
N ARG A 185 -6.98 23.15 -1.39
CA ARG A 185 -6.41 23.54 -0.10
C ARG A 185 -5.04 22.89 0.08
N ASN A 186 -4.08 23.27 -0.76
CA ASN A 186 -2.78 22.60 -0.87
C ASN A 186 -1.95 22.67 0.41
N GLU A 187 -1.98 23.81 1.12
CA GLU A 187 -1.24 23.95 2.40
C GLU A 187 -1.79 23.01 3.47
N ASP A 188 -3.12 22.88 3.56
CA ASP A 188 -3.77 21.91 4.45
C ASP A 188 -3.41 20.47 4.08
N ALA A 189 -3.39 20.15 2.78
CA ALA A 189 -3.02 18.82 2.30
C ALA A 189 -1.59 18.44 2.70
N VAL A 190 -0.63 19.35 2.51
CA VAL A 190 0.77 19.14 2.91
C VAL A 190 0.89 19.03 4.43
N ARG A 191 0.20 19.89 5.19
CA ARG A 191 0.23 19.85 6.66
C ARG A 191 -0.31 18.52 7.20
N LEU A 192 -1.45 18.06 6.70
CA LEU A 192 -2.08 16.80 7.12
C LEU A 192 -1.20 15.58 6.80
N LEU A 193 -0.51 15.56 5.65
CA LEU A 193 0.41 14.48 5.31
C LEU A 193 1.70 14.51 6.15
N ARG A 194 2.18 15.69 6.54
CA ARG A 194 3.27 15.81 7.51
C ARG A 194 2.87 15.25 8.87
N GLU A 195 1.70 15.62 9.38
CA GLU A 195 1.16 15.08 10.64
C GLU A 195 0.91 13.57 10.57
N ALA A 196 0.63 13.02 9.38
CA ALA A 196 0.51 11.58 9.16
C ALA A 196 1.89 10.90 9.23
N ALA A 197 2.89 11.47 8.54
CA ALA A 197 4.26 10.95 8.51
C ALA A 197 4.90 10.94 9.90
N GLU A 198 4.79 12.04 10.64
CA GLU A 198 5.29 12.14 12.02
C GLU A 198 4.64 11.11 12.96
N ALA A 199 3.35 10.81 12.76
CA ALA A 199 2.64 9.81 13.56
C ALA A 199 2.98 8.37 13.17
N GLU A 200 3.25 8.12 11.88
CA GLU A 200 3.75 6.83 11.41
C GLU A 200 5.15 6.55 11.97
N ASP A 201 6.04 7.55 11.95
CA ASP A 201 7.40 7.47 12.51
C ASP A 201 7.40 7.24 14.03
N ALA A 202 6.42 7.80 14.75
CA ALA A 202 6.29 7.65 16.18
C ALA A 202 5.70 6.30 16.63
N THR A 203 5.28 5.45 15.69
CA THR A 203 4.61 4.19 16.00
C THR A 203 5.45 2.98 15.59
N ASP A 204 5.63 2.02 16.49
CA ASP A 204 6.24 0.73 16.13
C ASP A 204 5.35 -0.02 15.13
N LYS A 205 5.98 -0.42 14.00
CA LYS A 205 5.31 -1.19 12.94
C LYS A 205 4.86 -2.55 13.50
N SER A 206 3.60 -2.90 13.25
CA SER A 206 3.09 -4.24 13.58
C SER A 206 3.95 -5.33 12.92
N PRO A 207 4.32 -6.40 13.63
CA PRO A 207 5.05 -7.52 13.04
C PRO A 207 4.18 -8.36 12.09
N VAL A 208 2.88 -8.08 11.97
CA VAL A 208 1.93 -8.86 11.18
C VAL A 208 1.75 -8.29 9.76
N THR A 209 2.07 -7.03 9.49
CA THR A 209 1.81 -6.43 8.18
C THR A 209 3.08 -6.35 7.34
N PRO A 210 2.99 -6.46 5.99
CA PRO A 210 4.16 -6.28 5.12
C PRO A 210 4.67 -4.83 5.15
N GLY A 211 3.80 -3.88 5.54
CA GLY A 211 4.05 -2.45 5.69
C GLY A 211 2.73 -1.69 5.66
N SER A 212 2.80 -0.36 5.74
CA SER A 212 1.66 0.54 5.50
C SER A 212 1.03 0.27 4.13
N ILE A 213 -0.26 0.58 3.95
CA ILE A 213 -0.92 0.39 2.65
C ILE A 213 -0.25 1.27 1.60
N LEU A 214 -0.11 2.56 1.91
CA LEU A 214 0.84 3.49 1.31
C LEU A 214 1.58 4.18 2.47
N PRO A 215 2.91 4.39 2.42
CA PRO A 215 3.62 5.13 3.45
C PRO A 215 3.30 6.63 3.43
N ALA A 216 3.10 7.24 4.59
CA ALA A 216 2.76 8.66 4.69
C ALA A 216 3.85 9.58 4.11
N HIS A 217 5.13 9.22 4.29
CA HIS A 217 6.26 9.93 3.65
C HIS A 217 6.20 9.87 2.11
N GLU A 218 5.83 8.74 1.53
CA GLU A 218 5.63 8.63 0.07
C GLU A 218 4.46 9.51 -0.40
N MET A 219 3.36 9.52 0.35
CA MET A 219 2.20 10.34 0.02
C MET A 219 2.50 11.84 0.16
N LEU A 220 3.24 12.24 1.20
CA LEU A 220 3.73 13.60 1.37
C LEU A 220 4.65 14.01 0.22
N ALA A 221 5.56 13.13 -0.20
CA ALA A 221 6.43 13.36 -1.33
C ALA A 221 5.65 13.53 -2.65
N ASP A 222 4.67 12.65 -2.91
CA ASP A 222 3.76 12.77 -4.06
C ASP A 222 3.03 14.13 -4.03
N MET A 223 2.52 14.55 -2.87
CA MET A 223 1.83 15.84 -2.70
C MET A 223 2.75 17.05 -2.96
N LEU A 224 3.97 17.02 -2.41
CA LEU A 224 4.97 18.08 -2.61
C LEU A 224 5.39 18.19 -4.07
N LEU A 225 5.59 17.05 -4.75
CA LEU A 225 5.90 17.03 -6.17
C LEU A 225 4.74 17.57 -7.01
N GLU A 226 3.50 17.19 -6.70
CA GLU A 226 2.29 17.72 -7.37
C GLU A 226 2.05 19.21 -7.11
N THR A 227 2.61 19.77 -6.05
CA THR A 227 2.52 21.20 -5.70
C THR A 227 3.76 22.00 -6.04
N GLY A 228 4.73 21.39 -6.75
CA GLY A 228 5.88 22.07 -7.33
C GLY A 228 7.13 22.14 -6.43
N ASP A 229 7.13 21.47 -5.29
CA ASP A 229 8.27 21.44 -4.37
C ASP A 229 9.08 20.14 -4.49
N ALA A 230 9.81 20.03 -5.59
CA ALA A 230 10.61 18.85 -5.91
C ALA A 230 11.73 18.60 -4.87
N ALA A 231 12.30 19.68 -4.31
CA ALA A 231 13.39 19.59 -3.33
C ALA A 231 12.91 18.93 -2.03
N ARG A 232 11.78 19.38 -1.46
CA ARG A 232 11.21 18.71 -0.27
C ARG A 232 10.66 17.33 -0.62
N ALA A 233 10.06 17.13 -1.80
CA ALA A 233 9.60 15.81 -2.22
C ALA A 233 10.75 14.77 -2.22
N ALA A 234 11.94 15.13 -2.68
CA ALA A 234 13.10 14.24 -2.69
C ALA A 234 13.50 13.77 -1.28
N VAL A 235 13.41 14.66 -0.28
CA VAL A 235 13.70 14.33 1.13
C VAL A 235 12.70 13.31 1.67
N GLU A 236 11.42 13.48 1.35
CA GLU A 236 10.34 12.62 1.82
C GLU A 236 10.37 11.24 1.14
N TYR A 237 10.70 11.18 -0.16
CA TYR A 237 10.92 9.87 -0.80
C TYR A 237 12.12 9.13 -0.21
N ASP A 238 13.20 9.83 0.16
CA ASP A 238 14.31 9.18 0.88
C ASP A 238 13.87 8.64 2.24
N ALA A 239 13.02 9.37 2.98
CA ALA A 239 12.47 8.91 4.24
C ALA A 239 11.65 7.62 4.06
N SER A 240 10.80 7.59 3.05
CA SER A 240 10.05 6.38 2.67
C SER A 240 11.00 5.22 2.33
N LEU A 241 12.04 5.45 1.52
CA LEU A 241 12.99 4.42 1.10
C LEU A 241 13.91 3.90 2.23
N ARG A 242 14.12 4.68 3.29
CA ARG A 242 14.83 4.20 4.49
C ARG A 242 14.01 3.16 5.25
N THR A 243 12.69 3.33 5.31
CA THR A 243 11.81 2.43 6.07
C THR A 243 11.17 1.32 5.22
N ALA A 244 11.14 1.51 3.91
CA ALA A 244 10.71 0.54 2.90
C ALA A 244 11.70 0.51 1.71
N PRO A 245 12.88 -0.11 1.89
CA PRO A 245 13.85 -0.26 0.82
C PRO A 245 13.25 -0.94 -0.41
N GLY A 246 13.56 -0.42 -1.60
CA GLY A 246 13.10 -1.03 -2.86
C GLY A 246 11.62 -0.79 -3.18
N ARG A 247 10.93 0.09 -2.45
CA ARG A 247 9.52 0.39 -2.76
C ARG A 247 9.42 1.05 -4.14
N TYR A 248 8.64 0.44 -5.04
CA TYR A 248 8.49 0.79 -6.45
C TYR A 248 8.08 2.26 -6.63
N ALA A 249 7.00 2.68 -5.97
CA ALA A 249 6.45 4.03 -6.12
C ALA A 249 7.40 5.10 -5.57
N SER A 250 8.06 4.83 -4.44
CA SER A 250 9.07 5.73 -3.87
C SER A 250 10.32 5.84 -4.73
N LEU A 251 10.80 4.75 -5.35
CA LEU A 251 11.93 4.81 -6.29
C LEU A 251 11.58 5.64 -7.53
N ALA A 252 10.41 5.40 -8.14
CA ALA A 252 9.94 6.17 -9.28
C ALA A 252 9.74 7.65 -8.92
N GLY A 253 9.12 7.91 -7.77
CA GLY A 253 8.89 9.25 -7.23
C GLY A 253 10.18 10.02 -6.97
N ALA A 254 11.15 9.38 -6.29
CA ALA A 254 12.46 9.95 -5.99
C ALA A 254 13.22 10.32 -7.28
N ALA A 255 13.14 9.47 -8.31
CA ALA A 255 13.74 9.75 -9.60
C ALA A 255 13.14 11.01 -10.23
N ARG A 256 11.82 11.13 -10.29
CA ARG A 256 11.12 12.31 -10.83
C ARG A 256 11.42 13.58 -10.02
N ALA A 257 11.47 13.48 -8.69
CA ALA A 257 11.80 14.62 -7.83
C ALA A 257 13.25 15.09 -8.07
N ALA A 258 14.18 14.16 -8.27
CA ALA A 258 15.55 14.48 -8.65
C ALA A 258 15.64 15.13 -10.03
N GLU A 259 14.92 14.62 -11.04
CA GLU A 259 14.83 15.25 -12.38
C GLU A 259 14.28 16.67 -12.31
N ALA A 260 13.17 16.87 -11.59
CA ALA A 260 12.55 18.17 -11.42
C ALA A 260 13.44 19.16 -10.65
N SER A 261 14.41 18.66 -9.87
CA SER A 261 15.40 19.46 -9.16
C SER A 261 16.72 19.63 -9.94
N GLY A 262 16.83 19.07 -11.15
CA GLY A 262 18.04 19.13 -11.98
C GLY A 262 19.16 18.16 -11.57
N ASP A 263 18.92 17.24 -10.65
CA ASP A 263 19.90 16.24 -10.20
C ASP A 263 19.82 14.96 -11.05
N ALA A 264 20.39 15.04 -12.26
CA ALA A 264 20.37 13.95 -13.24
C ALA A 264 21.07 12.68 -12.73
N VAL A 265 22.13 12.80 -11.93
CA VAL A 265 22.89 11.66 -11.40
C VAL A 265 22.04 10.87 -10.43
N ARG A 266 21.36 11.56 -9.52
CA ARG A 266 20.49 10.93 -8.53
C ARG A 266 19.23 10.36 -9.18
N ALA A 267 18.64 11.05 -10.14
CA ALA A 267 17.54 10.52 -10.95
C ALA A 267 17.89 9.18 -11.61
N ARG A 268 19.04 9.14 -12.31
CA ARG A 268 19.56 7.92 -12.96
C ARG A 268 19.77 6.79 -11.96
N THR A 269 20.26 7.11 -10.76
CA THR A 269 20.49 6.12 -9.69
C THR A 269 19.19 5.46 -9.24
N TYR A 270 18.13 6.24 -8.99
CA TYR A 270 16.83 5.67 -8.61
C TYR A 270 16.17 4.89 -9.75
N TYR A 271 16.24 5.39 -10.99
CA TYR A 271 15.74 4.64 -12.15
C TYR A 271 16.48 3.31 -12.35
N ALA A 272 17.80 3.28 -12.19
CA ALA A 272 18.58 2.05 -12.28
C ALA A 272 18.14 1.02 -11.22
N ARG A 273 17.92 1.46 -9.98
CA ARG A 273 17.40 0.60 -8.90
C ARG A 273 15.99 0.08 -9.21
N LEU A 274 15.10 0.94 -9.71
CA LEU A 274 13.74 0.57 -10.10
C LEU A 274 13.75 -0.50 -11.22
N VAL A 275 14.59 -0.31 -12.24
CA VAL A 275 14.71 -1.28 -13.34
C VAL A 275 15.30 -2.60 -12.85
N ALA A 276 16.31 -2.56 -11.97
CA ALA A 276 16.97 -3.75 -11.46
C ALA A 276 16.01 -4.68 -10.69
N GLN A 277 15.12 -4.14 -9.86
CA GLN A 277 14.15 -4.96 -9.11
C GLN A 277 12.97 -5.46 -9.96
N CYS A 278 12.76 -4.87 -11.14
CA CYS A 278 11.63 -5.14 -12.04
C CYS A 278 12.04 -6.02 -13.24
N GLY A 279 13.00 -6.93 -13.05
CA GLY A 279 13.52 -7.79 -14.12
C GLY A 279 12.48 -8.74 -14.73
N ARG A 280 11.45 -9.10 -13.95
CA ARG A 280 10.32 -9.96 -14.36
C ARG A 280 8.99 -9.20 -14.45
N ALA A 281 9.03 -7.87 -14.47
CA ALA A 281 7.83 -7.05 -14.48
C ALA A 281 7.06 -7.16 -15.79
N ASP A 282 5.75 -6.98 -15.70
CA ASP A 282 4.87 -6.80 -16.85
C ASP A 282 5.22 -5.48 -17.58
N ALA A 283 4.96 -5.42 -18.89
CA ALA A 283 5.25 -4.24 -19.71
C ALA A 283 4.24 -3.09 -19.54
N THR A 284 3.35 -3.16 -18.55
CA THR A 284 2.18 -2.27 -18.38
C THR A 284 2.46 -1.03 -17.54
N ARG A 285 3.52 -1.03 -16.72
CA ARG A 285 3.80 0.05 -15.78
C ARG A 285 4.51 1.23 -16.45
N THR A 286 3.79 2.35 -16.59
CA THR A 286 4.30 3.60 -17.19
C THR A 286 5.62 4.08 -16.57
N GLU A 287 5.74 4.09 -15.24
CA GLU A 287 6.95 4.59 -14.56
C GLU A 287 8.18 3.71 -14.83
N LEU A 288 8.01 2.39 -14.98
CA LEU A 288 9.10 1.49 -15.36
C LEU A 288 9.53 1.72 -16.81
N GLY A 289 8.57 1.97 -17.71
CA GLY A 289 8.85 2.36 -19.09
C GLY A 289 9.68 3.64 -19.17
N LYS A 290 9.30 4.68 -18.41
CA LYS A 290 10.06 5.93 -18.29
C LYS A 290 11.48 5.70 -17.77
N ALA A 291 11.62 4.90 -16.70
CA ALA A 291 12.92 4.57 -16.13
C ALA A 291 13.85 3.90 -17.16
N ARG A 292 13.34 2.91 -17.90
CA ARG A 292 14.11 2.24 -18.98
C ARG A 292 14.51 3.21 -20.08
N ALA A 293 13.60 4.09 -20.51
CA ALA A 293 13.89 5.10 -21.53
C ALA A 293 14.95 6.11 -21.08
N ALA A 294 14.86 6.61 -19.84
CA ALA A 294 15.81 7.56 -19.27
C ALA A 294 17.24 6.97 -19.19
N LEU A 295 17.35 5.70 -18.80
CA LEU A 295 18.63 4.99 -18.76
C LEU A 295 19.22 4.73 -20.14
N ALA A 296 18.38 4.42 -21.14
CA ALA A 296 18.82 4.21 -22.52
C ALA A 296 19.31 5.51 -23.18
N ALA A 297 18.57 6.63 -23.01
CA ALA A 297 18.95 7.94 -23.55
C ALA A 297 20.29 8.44 -23.03
N SER A 298 20.64 8.05 -21.80
CA SER A 298 21.88 8.43 -21.15
C SER A 298 23.07 7.52 -21.50
N GLY A 299 22.86 6.49 -22.31
CA GLY A 299 23.87 5.48 -22.72
C GLY A 299 24.19 5.47 -24.22
N GLY A 300 23.71 6.46 -24.97
CA GLY A 300 24.08 6.66 -26.38
C GLY A 300 25.49 7.28 -26.53
N PRO A 301 26.22 6.95 -27.61
CA PRO A 301 27.57 7.44 -27.88
C PRO A 301 27.67 8.96 -28.08
#